data_AF-A0A7S2KQ21-F1
#
_entry.id   AF-A0A7S2KQ21-F1
#
_cell.length_a   1.000
_cell.length_b   1.000
_cell.length_c   1.000
_cell.angle_alpha   90.00
_cell.angle_beta   90.00
_cell.angle_gamma   90.00
#
_symmetry.space_group_name_H-M   'P 1'
#
loop_
_entity.id
_entity.type
_entity.pdbx_description
1 polymer ?
#
loop_
_entity_poly.entity_id
_entity_poly.type
_entity_poly.pdbx_seq_one_letter_code
_entity_poly.pdbx_strand_id
1 'polypeptide(L)'
;KVTWDSDSDGPSLVAAPEGFRYQCNPSLSQASDYTIQNGMTYLKLVLNDFPYDVEEGIHHWCLWKIGGACRTEGILKGELQWALHELNSYPSDGIDCSSSLIVNQNELIETDVSAIDKFSTFYWVNPPHLQSMPEIHHAHILCKPSKEDGFSSPPPV
;
A
#
# COMPACT_ATOMS: atom_id res chain seq x y z
N LYS A 1 18.42 -20.95 -12.19
CA LYS A 1 18.63 -19.79 -13.09
C LYS A 1 17.95 -20.16 -14.42
N VAL A 2 16.75 -19.63 -14.69
CA VAL A 2 16.04 -19.88 -15.95
C VAL A 2 16.40 -18.72 -16.88
N THR A 3 17.08 -19.02 -17.97
CA THR A 3 17.41 -18.07 -19.04
C THR A 3 16.29 -18.09 -20.06
N TRP A 4 15.83 -16.91 -20.45
CA TRP A 4 14.91 -16.71 -21.57
C TRP A 4 15.75 -16.36 -22.80
N ASP A 5 15.83 -17.26 -23.77
CA ASP A 5 16.40 -16.96 -25.09
C ASP A 5 15.29 -16.37 -25.97
N SER A 6 15.56 -15.20 -26.54
CA SER A 6 14.56 -14.33 -27.16
C SER A 6 14.29 -14.55 -28.66
N ASP A 7 14.75 -15.67 -29.25
CA ASP A 7 14.74 -15.82 -30.72
C ASP A 7 14.25 -17.19 -31.25
N SER A 8 13.29 -17.86 -30.63
CA SER A 8 12.56 -18.95 -31.32
C SER A 8 11.14 -19.17 -30.80
N ASP A 9 10.26 -19.54 -31.74
CA ASP A 9 8.83 -19.82 -31.59
C ASP A 9 8.45 -20.35 -30.20
N GLY A 10 7.70 -19.52 -29.44
CA GLY A 10 6.86 -19.84 -28.28
C GLY A 10 7.43 -20.82 -27.23
N PRO A 11 7.49 -20.47 -25.93
CA PRO A 11 8.04 -21.38 -24.93
C PRO A 11 7.28 -22.72 -24.94
N SER A 12 7.98 -23.78 -25.36
CA SER A 12 7.60 -25.15 -25.05
C SER A 12 7.46 -25.22 -23.53
N LEU A 13 6.23 -25.36 -23.05
CA LEU A 13 5.91 -25.44 -21.63
C LEU A 13 6.59 -26.70 -21.07
N VAL A 14 7.81 -26.55 -20.56
CA VAL A 14 8.50 -27.60 -19.82
C VAL A 14 7.58 -28.00 -18.69
N ALA A 15 7.11 -29.25 -18.69
CA ALA A 15 6.26 -29.77 -17.64
C ALA A 15 6.91 -29.53 -16.26
N ALA A 16 6.10 -29.26 -15.25
CA ALA A 16 6.61 -29.12 -13.88
C ALA A 16 7.33 -30.43 -13.48
N PRO A 17 8.45 -30.34 -12.73
CA PRO A 17 9.11 -31.54 -12.20
C PRO A 17 8.13 -32.42 -11.43
N GLU A 18 8.37 -33.73 -11.40
CA GLU A 18 7.53 -34.69 -10.69
C GLU A 18 7.33 -34.27 -9.22
N GLY A 19 6.07 -34.22 -8.77
CA GLY A 19 5.70 -33.72 -7.43
C GLY A 19 5.49 -32.20 -7.33
N PHE A 20 5.73 -31.43 -8.39
CA PHE A 20 5.52 -29.99 -8.43
C PHE A 20 4.36 -29.61 -9.37
N ARG A 21 3.65 -28.53 -9.03
CA ARG A 21 2.61 -27.92 -9.88
C ARG A 21 2.96 -26.45 -10.07
N TYR A 22 3.10 -26.00 -11.31
CA TYR A 22 3.09 -24.57 -11.59
C TYR A 22 1.69 -24.03 -11.32
N GLN A 23 1.59 -23.06 -10.41
CA GLN A 23 0.37 -22.33 -10.15
C GLN A 23 0.66 -20.85 -10.38
N CYS A 24 -0.08 -20.23 -11.29
CA CYS A 24 -0.08 -18.77 -11.38
C CYS A 24 -0.94 -18.25 -10.23
N ASN A 25 -0.35 -17.43 -9.38
CA ASN A 25 -1.16 -16.60 -8.48
C ASN A 25 -1.96 -15.60 -9.33
N PRO A 26 -3.16 -15.20 -8.90
CA PRO A 26 -3.91 -14.19 -9.61
C PRO A 26 -3.08 -12.92 -9.73
N SER A 27 -3.14 -12.25 -10.88
CA SER A 27 -2.57 -10.92 -11.04
C SER A 27 -3.25 -9.95 -10.07
N LEU A 28 -2.60 -8.84 -9.75
CA LEU A 28 -3.20 -7.85 -8.87
C LEU A 28 -4.48 -7.25 -9.45
N SER A 29 -4.57 -7.13 -10.78
CA SER A 29 -5.81 -6.75 -11.47
C SER A 29 -6.91 -7.79 -11.27
N GLN A 30 -6.58 -9.10 -11.35
CA GLN A 30 -7.55 -10.17 -11.08
C GLN A 30 -8.01 -10.19 -9.62
N ALA A 31 -7.10 -9.92 -8.68
CA ALA A 31 -7.45 -9.78 -7.26
C ALA A 31 -8.34 -8.55 -7.01
N SER A 32 -8.05 -7.43 -7.68
CA SER A 32 -8.87 -6.20 -7.63
C SER A 32 -10.27 -6.44 -8.21
N ASP A 33 -10.37 -7.12 -9.36
CA ASP A 33 -11.66 -7.47 -9.96
C ASP A 33 -12.49 -8.37 -9.07
N TYR A 34 -11.86 -9.39 -8.48
CA TYR A 34 -12.53 -10.30 -7.55
C TYR A 34 -13.06 -9.54 -6.34
N THR A 35 -12.26 -8.66 -5.74
CA THR A 35 -12.70 -7.88 -4.57
C THR A 35 -13.83 -6.92 -4.91
N ILE A 36 -13.77 -6.21 -6.05
CA ILE A 36 -14.88 -5.37 -6.54
C ILE A 36 -16.16 -6.19 -6.74
N GLN A 37 -16.07 -7.34 -7.40
CA GLN A 37 -17.23 -8.21 -7.67
C GLN A 37 -17.91 -8.72 -6.38
N ASN A 38 -17.15 -8.82 -5.29
CA ASN A 38 -17.62 -9.27 -3.99
C ASN A 38 -17.88 -8.11 -3.00
N GLY A 39 -17.81 -6.85 -3.46
CA GLY A 39 -18.04 -5.68 -2.62
C GLY A 39 -17.00 -5.49 -1.50
N MET A 40 -15.79 -6.01 -1.69
CA MET A 40 -14.70 -5.93 -0.71
C MET A 40 -13.67 -4.88 -1.10
N THR A 41 -13.02 -4.30 -0.08
CA THR A 41 -11.86 -3.41 -0.24
C THR A 41 -10.76 -3.84 0.71
N TYR A 42 -9.55 -4.03 0.20
CA TYR A 42 -8.37 -4.31 1.00
C TYR A 42 -7.47 -3.09 1.01
N LEU A 43 -7.17 -2.59 2.21
CA LEU A 43 -6.24 -1.50 2.44
C LEU A 43 -4.96 -2.02 3.08
N LYS A 44 -3.82 -1.50 2.62
CA LYS A 44 -2.52 -1.81 3.22
C LYS A 44 -1.67 -0.55 3.29
N LEU A 45 -1.28 -0.20 4.50
CA LEU A 45 -0.36 0.89 4.77
C LEU A 45 1.03 0.30 5.00
N VAL A 46 2.04 0.73 4.25
CA VAL A 46 3.42 0.22 4.36
C VAL A 46 4.43 1.35 4.30
N LEU A 47 5.57 1.20 4.95
CA LEU A 47 6.72 2.06 4.70
C LEU A 47 7.20 1.86 3.27
N ASN A 48 7.53 2.94 2.57
CA ASN A 48 8.00 2.89 1.19
C ASN A 48 9.48 2.46 1.16
N ASP A 49 9.78 1.34 0.50
CA ASP A 49 11.14 0.80 0.33
C ASP A 49 12.08 1.77 -0.39
N PHE A 50 11.53 2.63 -1.25
CA PHE A 50 12.25 3.63 -2.02
C PHE A 50 11.65 5.01 -1.73
N PRO A 51 11.94 5.59 -0.55
CA PRO A 51 11.41 6.88 -0.16
C PRO A 51 11.91 7.97 -1.12
N TYR A 52 11.19 9.09 -1.16
CA TYR A 52 11.64 10.24 -1.93
C TYR A 52 12.76 10.95 -1.18
N ASP A 53 13.53 11.76 -1.89
CA ASP A 53 14.57 12.58 -1.29
C ASP A 53 13.90 13.71 -0.49
N VAL A 54 13.73 13.49 0.82
CA VAL A 54 13.05 14.38 1.77
C VAL A 54 13.95 14.66 2.97
N GLU A 55 13.59 15.67 3.77
CA GLU A 55 14.32 16.03 4.99
C GLU A 55 14.41 14.85 5.97
N GLU A 56 15.50 14.79 6.74
CA GLU A 56 15.68 13.82 7.81
C GLU A 56 14.52 13.83 8.82
N GLY A 57 14.11 12.63 9.25
CA GLY A 57 12.98 12.42 10.15
C GLY A 57 11.60 12.49 9.49
N ILE A 58 11.53 12.68 8.17
CA ILE A 58 10.30 12.48 7.39
C ILE A 58 10.26 11.05 6.87
N HIS A 59 9.20 10.31 7.22
CA HIS A 59 8.97 8.96 6.74
C HIS A 59 8.00 8.96 5.56
N HIS A 60 8.28 8.16 4.54
CA HIS A 60 7.44 8.02 3.36
C HIS A 60 6.69 6.69 3.41
N TRP A 61 5.38 6.76 3.55
CA TRP A 61 4.46 5.63 3.56
C TRP A 61 3.65 5.56 2.26
N CYS A 62 3.22 4.35 1.91
CA CYS A 62 2.32 4.08 0.81
C CYS A 62 1.04 3.43 1.37
N LEU A 63 -0.10 4.06 1.12
CA LEU A 63 -1.41 3.45 1.29
C LEU A 63 -1.80 2.78 -0.03
N TRP A 64 -1.91 1.46 -0.03
CA TRP A 64 -2.37 0.65 -1.14
C TRP A 64 -3.84 0.26 -0.97
N LYS A 65 -4.59 0.29 -2.06
CA LYS A 65 -5.97 -0.17 -2.13
C LYS A 65 -6.14 -1.20 -3.25
N ILE A 66 -6.65 -2.37 -2.88
CA ILE A 66 -7.08 -3.42 -3.81
C ILE A 66 -8.59 -3.58 -3.66
N GLY A 67 -9.32 -3.53 -4.78
CA GLY A 67 -10.77 -3.60 -4.77
C GLY A 67 -11.44 -2.23 -4.73
N GLY A 68 -12.60 -2.14 -4.10
CA GLY A 68 -13.41 -0.94 -4.07
C GLY A 68 -14.82 -1.11 -4.65
N ALA A 69 -15.54 -0.01 -4.84
CA ALA A 69 -16.81 -0.03 -5.56
C ALA A 69 -16.62 -0.12 -7.08
N CYS A 70 -15.55 0.48 -7.60
CA CYS A 70 -15.16 0.37 -9.01
C CYS A 70 -13.67 0.68 -9.23
N ARG A 71 -13.14 0.34 -10.42
CA ARG A 71 -11.73 0.53 -10.78
C ARG A 71 -11.26 2.00 -10.88
N THR A 72 -12.18 2.96 -10.83
CA THR A 72 -11.89 4.38 -11.13
C THR A 72 -12.12 5.31 -9.96
N GLU A 73 -12.55 4.81 -8.79
CA GLU A 73 -12.90 5.66 -7.65
C GLU A 73 -11.67 6.24 -6.93
N GLY A 74 -10.48 5.64 -7.12
CA GLY A 74 -9.26 6.09 -6.46
C GLY A 74 -9.23 5.77 -4.97
N ILE A 75 -8.46 6.56 -4.23
CA ILE A 75 -8.42 6.55 -2.76
C ILE A 75 -9.51 7.48 -2.23
N LEU A 76 -10.44 6.94 -1.44
CA LEU A 76 -11.53 7.68 -0.82
C LEU A 76 -11.08 8.34 0.49
N LYS A 77 -11.79 9.39 0.90
CA LYS A 77 -11.49 10.14 2.13
C LYS A 77 -11.45 9.26 3.37
N GLY A 78 -12.43 8.35 3.54
CA GLY A 78 -12.49 7.45 4.69
C GLY A 78 -11.32 6.47 4.76
N GLU A 79 -10.83 6.01 3.60
CA GLU A 79 -9.68 5.10 3.52
C GLU A 79 -8.38 5.81 3.89
N LEU A 80 -8.25 7.07 3.49
CA LEU A 80 -7.15 7.92 3.91
C LEU A 80 -7.21 8.25 5.41
N GLN A 81 -8.40 8.55 5.93
CA GLN A 81 -8.58 8.78 7.37
C GLN A 81 -8.22 7.55 8.20
N TRP A 82 -8.58 6.35 7.72
CA TRP A 82 -8.13 5.09 8.30
C TRP A 82 -6.60 5.03 8.34
N ALA A 83 -5.91 5.30 7.23
CA ALA A 83 -4.45 5.26 7.20
C ALA A 83 -3.79 6.27 8.16
N LEU A 84 -4.31 7.49 8.25
CA LEU A 84 -3.82 8.50 9.19
C LEU A 84 -4.07 8.10 10.65
N HIS A 85 -5.21 7.48 10.94
CA HIS A 85 -5.50 6.93 12.27
C HIS A 85 -4.54 5.81 12.65
N GLU A 86 -4.23 4.90 11.71
CA GLU A 86 -3.23 3.84 11.92
C GLU A 86 -1.85 4.44 12.22
N LEU A 87 -1.40 5.44 11.46
CA LEU A 87 -0.14 6.14 11.71
C LEU A 87 -0.10 6.79 13.10
N ASN A 88 -1.19 7.41 13.54
CA ASN A 88 -1.26 8.04 14.87
C ASN A 88 -1.36 7.02 16.02
N SER A 89 -1.91 5.83 15.75
CA SER A 89 -2.03 4.74 16.73
C SER A 89 -0.77 3.89 16.84
N TYR A 90 0.19 4.10 15.93
CA TYR A 90 1.40 3.29 15.83
C TYR A 90 2.26 3.37 17.09
N PRO A 91 2.59 2.23 17.74
CA PRO A 91 3.56 2.21 18.83
C PRO A 91 4.96 2.47 18.27
N SER A 92 5.81 3.15 19.04
CA SER A 92 7.18 3.53 18.67
C SER A 92 8.12 2.35 18.38
N ASP A 93 7.63 1.11 18.45
CA ASP A 93 8.42 -0.11 18.63
C ASP A 93 8.60 -0.95 17.34
N GLY A 94 8.49 -0.32 16.16
CA GLY A 94 9.07 -0.87 14.91
C GLY A 94 8.25 -1.92 14.16
N ILE A 95 6.97 -1.65 13.90
CA ILE A 95 6.23 -2.38 12.85
C ILE A 95 6.28 -1.51 11.57
N ASP A 96 6.47 -2.12 10.39
CA ASP A 96 6.63 -1.37 9.12
C ASP A 96 5.38 -1.40 8.23
N CYS A 97 4.26 -1.95 8.74
CA CYS A 97 3.01 -2.07 7.99
C CYS A 97 1.75 -2.19 8.87
N SER A 98 0.60 -1.82 8.30
CA SER A 98 -0.75 -2.13 8.80
C SER A 98 -1.65 -2.54 7.64
N SER A 99 -2.68 -3.35 7.90
CA SER A 99 -3.63 -3.79 6.87
C SER A 99 -5.03 -3.93 7.41
N SER A 100 -6.01 -3.61 6.57
CA SER A 100 -7.43 -3.76 6.89
C SER A 100 -8.19 -4.36 5.70
N LEU A 101 -9.11 -5.28 5.99
CA LEU A 101 -10.07 -5.81 5.03
C LEU A 101 -11.44 -5.24 5.37
N ILE A 102 -12.00 -4.45 4.45
CA ILE A 102 -13.30 -3.82 4.57
C ILE A 102 -14.28 -4.64 3.73
N VAL A 103 -15.24 -5.30 4.40
CA VAL A 103 -16.28 -6.09 3.74
C VAL A 103 -17.54 -5.25 3.51
N ASN A 104 -17.67 -4.11 4.20
CA ASN A 104 -18.75 -3.15 4.02
C ASN A 104 -18.22 -1.72 4.16
N GLN A 105 -18.42 -0.87 3.14
CA GLN A 105 -17.92 0.52 3.15
C GLN A 105 -18.50 1.38 4.29
N ASN A 106 -19.63 0.97 4.89
CA ASN A 106 -20.19 1.61 6.08
C ASN A 106 -19.40 1.32 7.38
N GLU A 107 -18.42 0.41 7.36
CA GLU A 107 -17.57 0.07 8.51
C GLU A 107 -16.41 1.06 8.71
N LEU A 108 -16.14 1.92 7.72
CA LEU A 108 -15.24 3.06 7.91
C LEU A 108 -15.97 4.11 8.75
N ILE A 109 -15.91 3.93 10.07
CA ILE A 109 -16.39 4.90 11.04
C ILE A 109 -15.68 6.22 10.76
N GLU A 110 -16.42 7.32 10.65
CA GLU A 110 -15.87 8.68 10.73
C GLU A 110 -15.33 8.87 12.15
N THR A 111 -14.14 8.33 12.42
CA THR A 111 -13.41 8.64 13.64
C THR A 111 -12.99 10.09 13.52
N ASP A 112 -13.46 10.92 14.45
CA ASP A 112 -13.05 12.30 14.54
C ASP A 112 -11.53 12.34 14.75
N VAL A 113 -10.80 12.67 13.69
CA VAL A 113 -9.33 12.68 13.64
C VAL A 113 -8.75 13.81 14.51
N SER A 114 -9.60 14.56 15.22
CA SER A 114 -9.25 15.65 16.12
C SER A 114 -8.45 15.21 17.35
N ALA A 115 -8.26 13.91 17.59
CA ALA A 115 -7.79 13.43 18.88
C ALA A 115 -6.27 13.42 19.10
N ILE A 116 -5.39 13.24 18.10
CA ILE A 116 -3.94 13.16 18.38
C ILE A 116 -3.10 13.57 17.15
N ASP A 117 -2.57 14.79 17.15
CA ASP A 117 -1.69 15.31 16.08
C ASP A 117 -0.21 14.91 16.34
N LYS A 118 0.03 13.60 16.52
CA LYS A 118 1.38 13.04 16.75
C LYS A 118 2.32 13.31 15.59
N PHE A 119 1.76 13.38 14.38
CA PHE A 119 2.53 13.59 13.16
C PHE A 119 1.94 14.74 12.34
N SER A 120 2.82 15.61 11.84
CA SER A 120 2.49 16.45 10.70
C SER A 120 2.48 15.58 9.45
N THR A 121 1.36 15.53 8.73
CA THR A 121 1.19 14.67 7.56
C THR A 121 0.93 15.45 6.28
N PHE A 122 1.45 14.94 5.16
CA PHE A 122 1.19 15.43 3.81
C PHE A 122 0.99 14.22 2.90
N TYR A 123 -0.03 14.23 2.05
CA TYR A 123 -0.33 13.09 1.17
C TYR A 123 -0.69 13.52 -0.24
N TRP A 124 -0.48 12.63 -1.20
CA TRP A 124 -0.86 12.83 -2.59
C TRP A 124 -1.04 11.49 -3.32
N VAL A 125 -1.70 11.54 -4.48
CA VAL A 125 -1.72 10.45 -5.46
C VAL A 125 -0.90 10.93 -6.65
N ASN A 126 0.05 10.13 -7.12
CA ASN A 126 0.84 10.49 -8.30
C ASN A 126 -0.08 10.69 -9.52
N PRO A 127 0.21 11.65 -10.40
CA PRO A 127 -0.54 11.79 -11.64
C PRO A 127 -0.35 10.55 -12.52
N PRO A 128 -1.29 10.22 -13.43
CA PRO A 128 -1.26 8.95 -14.18
C PRO A 128 0.05 8.64 -14.91
N HIS A 129 0.74 9.66 -15.42
CA HIS A 129 2.01 9.50 -16.14
C HIS A 129 3.23 9.23 -15.25
N LEU A 130 3.08 9.31 -13.92
CA LEU A 130 4.13 9.02 -12.93
C LEU A 130 3.81 7.76 -12.09
N GLN A 131 2.68 7.10 -12.33
CA GLN A 131 2.31 5.88 -11.62
C GLN A 131 2.98 4.66 -12.25
N SER A 132 3.71 3.89 -11.45
CA SER A 132 4.29 2.62 -11.89
C SER A 132 3.26 1.47 -11.95
N MET A 133 2.18 1.58 -11.16
CA MET A 133 1.11 0.57 -11.06
C MET A 133 -0.27 1.22 -11.14
N PRO A 134 -0.71 1.67 -12.33
CA PRO A 134 -1.96 2.42 -12.50
C PRO A 134 -3.22 1.59 -12.23
N GLU A 135 -3.13 0.25 -12.23
CA GLU A 135 -4.25 -0.65 -11.97
C GLU A 135 -4.57 -0.78 -10.47
N ILE A 136 -3.69 -0.28 -9.59
CA ILE A 136 -3.86 -0.33 -8.14
C ILE A 136 -3.81 1.08 -7.59
N HIS A 137 -4.90 1.47 -6.94
CA HIS A 137 -4.95 2.78 -6.30
C HIS A 137 -3.97 2.82 -5.14
N HIS A 138 -3.14 3.87 -5.13
CA HIS A 138 -2.23 4.12 -4.03
C HIS A 138 -2.07 5.62 -3.78
N ALA A 139 -1.90 5.97 -2.52
CA ALA A 139 -1.52 7.31 -2.08
C ALA A 139 -0.18 7.24 -1.35
N HIS A 140 0.61 8.28 -1.56
CA HIS A 140 1.84 8.53 -0.82
C HIS A 140 1.52 9.42 0.37
N ILE A 141 2.10 9.11 1.53
CA ILE A 141 1.92 9.84 2.77
C ILE A 141 3.30 10.10 3.37
N LEU A 142 3.68 11.37 3.48
CA LEU A 142 4.81 11.80 4.30
C LEU A 142 4.31 12.08 5.71
N CYS A 143 5.02 11.56 6.71
CA CYS A 143 4.77 11.88 8.11
C CYS A 143 6.06 12.33 8.79
N LYS A 144 5.96 13.40 9.58
CA LYS A 144 7.03 13.91 10.44
C LYS A 144 6.53 13.94 11.89
N PRO A 145 7.20 13.30 12.85
CA PRO A 145 6.82 13.38 14.26
C PRO A 145 6.75 14.83 14.73
N SER A 146 5.72 15.18 15.48
CA SER A 146 5.63 16.44 16.21
C SER A 146 6.74 16.47 17.26
N LYS A 147 7.49 17.57 17.33
CA LYS A 147 8.75 17.74 18.11
C LYS A 147 8.68 17.41 19.62
N GLU A 148 7.54 17.03 20.17
CA GLU A 148 7.35 16.78 21.60
C GLU A 148 7.63 15.33 22.02
N ASP A 149 7.61 14.36 21.10
CA ASP A 149 8.02 12.99 21.39
C ASP A 149 9.43 12.77 20.86
N GLY A 150 10.42 12.82 21.76
CA GLY A 150 11.85 12.71 21.45
C GLY A 150 12.25 11.38 20.80
N PHE A 151 11.95 11.21 19.50
CA PHE A 151 12.56 10.20 18.65
C PHE A 151 14.05 10.53 18.55
N SER A 152 14.86 9.82 19.33
CA SER A 152 16.29 9.77 19.10
C SER A 152 16.50 9.20 17.69
N SER A 153 17.17 9.97 16.83
CA SER A 153 17.58 9.50 15.50
C SER A 153 18.19 8.10 15.60
N PRO A 154 17.85 7.17 14.68
CA PRO A 154 18.59 5.91 14.62
C PRO A 154 20.07 6.23 14.39
N PRO A 155 21.00 5.47 15.01
CA PRO A 155 22.43 5.75 14.88
C PRO A 155 22.86 5.66 13.42
N PRO A 156 23.80 6.51 12.98
CA PRO A 156 24.32 6.46 11.62
C PRO A 156 24.99 5.10 11.35
N VAL A 157 24.74 4.56 10.16
CA VAL A 157 25.33 3.31 9.63
C VAL A 157 26.81 3.51 9.34
#